data_AF-A0A235B4K3-F1
#
_entry.id   AF-A0A235B4K3-F1
#
_cell.length_a   1.000
_cell.length_b   1.000
_cell.length_c   1.000
_cell.angle_alpha   90.00
_cell.angle_beta   90.00
_cell.angle_gamma   90.00
#
_symmetry.space_group_name_H-M   'P 1'
#
loop_
_entity.id
_entity.type
_entity.pdbx_description
1 polymer ?
#
loop_
_entity_poly.entity_id
_entity_poly.type
_entity_poly.pdbx_seq_one_letter_code
_entity_poly.pdbx_strand_id
1 'polypeptide(L)'
;MDFVEIQGQRYELVKNHKNGWNPEVFEKRYSEVLKKYDYIVGDWGYGQLRLKGFFSDRHPKATRETRMTHFEEYLHEYCNFGCAYFVLKRVKSPGTPSSKKNRSRERRQPKQKEE
;
A
#
# COMPACT_ATOMS: atom_id res chain seq x y z
N MET A 1 13.43 -1.07 13.80
CA MET A 1 12.14 -0.86 13.11
C MET A 1 11.97 0.64 12.97
N ASP A 2 12.06 1.13 11.75
CA ASP A 2 12.00 2.56 11.45
C ASP A 2 10.56 2.97 11.13
N PHE A 3 10.11 4.07 11.74
CA PHE A 3 8.79 4.64 11.49
C PHE A 3 8.94 6.08 10.99
N VAL A 4 8.05 6.47 10.10
CA VAL A 4 7.96 7.84 9.58
C VAL A 4 6.51 8.30 9.62
N GLU A 5 6.30 9.56 9.97
CA GLU A 5 4.97 10.18 9.94
C GLU A 5 4.94 11.20 8.82
N ILE A 6 4.05 10.99 7.84
CA ILE A 6 3.90 11.85 6.68
C ILE A 6 2.43 12.22 6.53
N GLN A 7 2.15 13.53 6.50
CA GLN A 7 0.79 14.08 6.37
C GLN A 7 -0.24 13.48 7.35
N GLY A 8 0.17 13.31 8.62
CA GLY A 8 -0.67 12.75 9.68
C GLY A 8 -0.87 11.23 9.60
N GLN A 9 -0.14 10.55 8.71
CA GLN A 9 -0.19 9.10 8.59
C GLN A 9 1.15 8.47 8.96
N ARG A 10 1.10 7.47 9.82
CA ARG A 10 2.28 6.72 10.26
C ARG A 10 2.56 5.55 9.33
N TYR A 11 3.81 5.44 8.90
CA TYR A 11 4.33 4.38 8.06
C TYR A 11 5.49 3.67 8.75
N GLU A 12 5.56 2.36 8.56
CA GLU A 12 6.61 1.46 9.03
C GLU A 12 7.46 1.03 7.84
N LEU A 13 8.78 1.13 7.96
CA LEU A 13 9.71 0.61 6.98
C LEU A 13 9.82 -0.90 7.12
N VAL A 14 9.17 -1.62 6.21
CA VAL A 14 9.14 -3.10 6.19
C VAL A 14 10.33 -3.67 5.46
N LYS A 15 10.77 -3.00 4.39
CA LYS A 15 11.90 -3.46 3.57
C LYS A 15 12.69 -2.27 3.06
N ASN A 16 14.01 -2.34 3.22
CA ASN A 16 14.95 -1.37 2.66
C ASN A 16 16.00 -2.15 1.87
N HIS A 17 16.06 -1.92 0.56
CA HIS A 17 17.03 -2.56 -0.32
C HIS A 17 18.00 -1.52 -0.85
N LYS A 18 19.31 -1.81 -0.75
CA LYS A 18 20.41 -0.93 -1.19
C LYS A 18 20.35 0.50 -0.64
N ASN A 19 19.89 0.67 0.60
CA ASN A 19 19.70 1.99 1.22
C ASN A 19 18.82 2.94 0.38
N GLY A 20 17.81 2.41 -0.30
CA GLY A 20 16.89 3.22 -1.10
C GLY A 20 15.96 4.10 -0.26
N TRP A 21 15.83 3.84 1.03
CA TRP A 21 15.01 4.65 1.92
C TRP A 21 15.63 6.02 2.20
N ASN A 22 14.95 7.09 1.79
CA ASN A 22 15.29 8.46 2.15
C ASN A 22 14.01 9.21 2.52
N PRO A 23 13.81 9.57 3.80
CA PRO A 23 12.57 10.21 4.27
C PRO A 23 12.34 11.59 3.65
N GLU A 24 13.40 12.38 3.42
CA GLU A 24 13.28 13.72 2.86
C GLU A 24 12.79 13.70 1.41
N VAL A 25 13.32 12.77 0.60
CA VAL A 25 12.90 12.63 -0.80
C VAL A 25 11.51 12.00 -0.88
N PHE A 26 11.22 11.04 0.01
CA PHE A 26 9.90 10.44 0.12
C PHE A 26 8.83 11.50 0.41
N GLU A 27 9.04 12.35 1.42
CA GLU A 27 8.10 13.41 1.79
C GLU A 27 7.83 14.36 0.61
N LYS A 28 8.89 14.80 -0.08
CA LYS A 28 8.78 15.69 -1.25
C LYS A 28 7.99 15.08 -2.42
N ARG A 29 8.08 13.77 -2.61
CA ARG A 29 7.36 13.05 -3.68
C ARG A 29 6.01 12.51 -3.24
N TYR A 30 5.72 12.52 -1.94
CA TYR A 30 4.49 11.97 -1.41
C TYR A 30 3.28 12.73 -1.94
N SER A 31 2.25 11.99 -2.35
CA SER A 31 0.99 12.55 -2.82
C SER A 31 -0.17 12.00 -2.00
N GLU A 32 -1.17 12.83 -1.73
CA GLU A 32 -2.36 12.44 -0.97
C GLU A 32 -3.11 11.25 -1.57
N VAL A 33 -3.00 11.05 -2.90
CA VAL A 33 -3.56 9.88 -3.58
C VAL A 33 -2.99 8.57 -3.03
N LEU A 34 -1.78 8.59 -2.45
CA LEU A 34 -1.13 7.43 -1.85
C LEU A 34 -1.75 7.06 -0.49
N LYS A 35 -2.42 7.99 0.20
CA LYS A 35 -3.10 7.74 1.48
C LYS A 35 -4.14 6.64 1.39
N LYS A 36 -4.73 6.38 0.22
CA LYS A 36 -5.74 5.33 0.08
C LYS A 36 -5.17 3.91 0.15
N TYR A 37 -3.88 3.74 -0.08
CA TYR A 37 -3.20 2.44 -0.12
C TYR A 37 -2.68 2.03 1.27
N ASP A 38 -2.51 0.73 1.46
CA ASP A 38 -1.98 0.17 2.71
C ASP A 38 -0.46 0.04 2.68
N TYR A 39 0.12 -0.11 1.49
CA TYR A 39 1.55 -0.19 1.26
C TYR A 39 1.97 0.85 0.24
N ILE A 40 3.17 1.39 0.41
CA ILE A 40 3.81 2.28 -0.56
C ILE A 40 5.16 1.69 -0.87
N VAL A 41 5.40 1.40 -2.15
CA VAL A 41 6.70 0.99 -2.65
C VAL A 41 7.35 2.21 -3.28
N GLY A 42 8.57 2.48 -2.88
CA GLY A 42 9.42 3.49 -3.51
C GLY A 42 10.57 2.81 -4.22
N ASP A 43 10.73 3.07 -5.51
CA ASP A 43 11.83 2.53 -6.31
C ASP A 43 12.56 3.66 -7.06
N TRP A 44 13.86 3.46 -7.29
CA TRP A 44 14.72 4.44 -7.92
C TRP A 44 14.93 4.10 -9.39
N GLY A 45 14.19 4.77 -10.28
CA GLY A 45 14.36 4.67 -11.72
C GLY A 45 15.10 5.87 -12.28
N TYR A 46 16.22 5.66 -12.98
CA TYR A 46 17.03 6.73 -13.58
C TYR A 46 17.39 7.89 -12.62
N GLY A 47 17.64 7.56 -11.34
CA GLY A 47 17.95 8.54 -10.30
C GLY A 47 16.74 9.30 -9.74
N GLN A 48 15.53 8.97 -10.17
CA GLN A 48 14.30 9.56 -9.65
C GLN A 48 13.51 8.57 -8.78
N LEU A 49 13.06 9.04 -7.63
CA LEU A 49 12.17 8.26 -6.78
C LEU A 49 10.77 8.21 -7.38
N ARG A 50 10.29 6.99 -7.62
CA ARG A 50 8.93 6.68 -8.03
C ARG A 50 8.19 6.07 -6.86
N LEU A 51 6.97 6.54 -6.61
CA LEU A 51 6.12 6.01 -5.54
C LEU A 51 4.91 5.31 -6.15
N LYS A 52 4.71 4.05 -5.78
CA LYS A 52 3.57 3.24 -6.20
C LYS A 52 2.83 2.72 -4.97
N GLY A 53 1.52 2.95 -4.94
CA GLY A 53 0.66 2.47 -3.89
C GLY A 53 0.13 1.06 -4.17
N PHE A 54 0.18 0.21 -3.14
CA PHE A 54 -0.32 -1.16 -3.17
C PHE A 54 -1.30 -1.41 -2.01
N PHE A 55 -2.29 -2.25 -2.27
CA PHE A 55 -3.23 -2.75 -1.29
C PHE A 55 -2.74 -4.07 -0.70
N SER A 56 -3.15 -4.35 0.54
CA SER A 56 -3.00 -5.70 1.08
C SER A 56 -3.80 -6.70 0.23
N ASP A 57 -3.32 -7.94 0.12
CA ASP A 57 -3.99 -9.01 -0.66
C ASP A 57 -5.44 -9.26 -0.26
N ARG A 58 -5.78 -9.01 1.00
CA ARG A 58 -7.15 -9.17 1.52
C ARG A 58 -8.05 -7.94 1.29
N HIS A 59 -7.52 -6.86 0.71
CA HIS A 59 -8.25 -5.61 0.59
C HIS A 59 -9.28 -5.68 -0.57
N PRO A 60 -10.55 -5.30 -0.36
CA PRO A 60 -11.62 -5.49 -1.35
C PRO A 60 -11.48 -4.60 -2.59
N LYS A 61 -10.59 -3.60 -2.58
CA LYS A 61 -10.26 -2.76 -3.74
C LYS A 61 -8.95 -3.18 -4.45
N ALA A 62 -8.32 -4.27 -4.01
CA ALA A 62 -7.05 -4.72 -4.57
C ALA A 62 -7.26 -5.42 -5.92
N THR A 63 -6.84 -4.75 -6.99
CA THR A 63 -6.73 -5.35 -8.34
C THR A 63 -5.42 -6.12 -8.46
N ARG A 64 -5.27 -6.97 -9.49
CA ARG A 64 -4.06 -7.80 -9.67
C ARG A 64 -2.78 -6.95 -9.63
N GLU A 65 -2.76 -5.84 -10.35
CA GLU A 65 -1.60 -4.92 -10.43
C GLU A 65 -1.35 -4.11 -9.16
N THR A 66 -2.35 -3.94 -8.30
CA THR A 66 -2.24 -3.13 -7.08
C THR A 66 -2.15 -3.99 -5.81
N ARG A 67 -2.03 -5.31 -5.94
CA ARG A 67 -1.85 -6.20 -4.79
C ARG A 67 -0.40 -6.23 -4.36
N MET A 68 -0.21 -6.34 -3.04
CA MET A 68 1.11 -6.53 -2.47
C MET A 68 1.80 -7.75 -3.08
N THR A 69 1.11 -8.88 -3.33
CA THR A 69 1.73 -10.04 -4.01
C THR A 69 2.34 -9.74 -5.39
N HIS A 70 1.80 -8.78 -6.13
CA HIS A 70 2.28 -8.43 -7.48
C HIS A 70 3.40 -7.37 -7.49
N PHE A 71 3.79 -6.86 -6.31
CA PHE A 71 4.82 -5.82 -6.25
C PHE A 71 6.19 -6.33 -6.73
N GLU A 72 6.47 -7.63 -6.59
CA GLU A 72 7.73 -8.22 -7.01
C GLU A 72 7.85 -8.23 -8.55
N GLU A 73 6.78 -8.60 -9.25
CA GLU A 73 6.70 -8.46 -10.71
C GLU A 73 6.86 -7.00 -11.14
N TYR A 74 6.22 -6.05 -10.43
CA TYR A 74 6.41 -4.62 -10.70
C TYR A 74 7.88 -4.21 -10.58
N LEU A 75 8.58 -4.64 -9.53
CA LEU A 75 10.01 -4.35 -9.41
C LEU A 75 10.79 -5.03 -10.54
N HIS A 76 10.49 -6.28 -10.89
CA HIS A 76 11.20 -6.97 -11.97
C HIS A 76 11.04 -6.30 -13.34
N GLU A 77 9.86 -5.73 -13.61
CA GLU A 77 9.56 -5.05 -14.89
C GLU A 77 10.14 -3.63 -14.95
N TYR A 78 10.09 -2.87 -13.85
CA TYR A 78 10.43 -1.44 -13.85
C TYR A 78 11.75 -1.09 -13.14
N CYS A 79 12.27 -1.95 -12.26
CA CYS A 79 13.45 -1.74 -11.44
C CYS A 79 14.59 -2.61 -12.01
N ASN A 80 15.40 -2.00 -12.87
CA ASN A 80 16.56 -2.65 -13.51
C ASN A 80 17.54 -3.24 -12.50
N PHE A 81 18.46 -4.09 -12.97
CA PHE A 81 19.51 -4.68 -12.13
C PHE A 81 20.20 -3.64 -11.25
N GLY A 82 20.08 -3.84 -9.94
CA GLY A 82 20.73 -3.03 -8.94
C GLY A 82 20.01 -1.75 -8.52
N CYS A 83 18.78 -1.54 -8.96
CA CYS A 83 17.89 -0.46 -8.52
C CYS A 83 17.61 -0.56 -7.00
N ALA A 84 17.72 0.57 -6.31
CA ALA A 84 17.40 0.67 -4.90
C ALA A 84 15.88 0.82 -4.74
N TYR A 85 15.32 0.22 -3.69
CA TYR A 85 13.90 0.34 -3.41
C TYR A 85 13.61 0.16 -1.92
N PHE A 86 12.44 0.60 -1.51
CA PHE A 86 11.93 0.42 -0.16
C PHE A 86 10.44 0.13 -0.18
N VAL A 87 9.96 -0.48 0.90
CA VAL A 87 8.54 -0.77 1.12
C VAL A 87 8.15 -0.22 2.48
N LEU A 88 7.18 0.70 2.44
CA LEU A 88 6.51 1.22 3.61
C LEU A 88 5.14 0.57 3.77
N LYS A 89 4.80 0.21 5.01
CA LYS A 89 3.47 -0.25 5.39
C LYS A 89 2.81 0.81 6.25
N ARG A 90 1.59 1.18 5.92
CA ARG A 90 0.79 2.08 6.74
C ARG A 90 0.43 1.39 8.05
N VAL A 91 0.80 2.02 9.16
CA VAL A 91 0.37 1.61 10.49
C VAL A 91 -0.99 2.24 10.73
N LYS A 92 -2.01 1.40 10.93
CA LYS A 92 -3.32 1.86 11.37
C LYS A 92 -3.23 2.07 12.86
N SER A 93 -3.19 3.32 13.30
CA SER A 93 -3.40 3.63 14.72
C SER A 93 -4.77 3.12 15.14
N PRO A 94 -4.92 2.49 16.32
CA PRO A 94 -6.20 1.94 16.79
C PRO A 94 -7.33 2.99 17.03
N GLY A 95 -7.17 4.23 16.56
CA GLY A 95 -8.14 5.32 16.75
C GLY A 95 -8.55 6.10 15.50
N THR A 96 -8.08 5.77 14.28
CA THR A 96 -8.45 6.51 13.06
C THR A 96 -9.53 5.77 12.25
N PRO A 97 -10.75 6.34 12.08
CA PRO A 97 -11.85 5.70 11.37
C PRO A 97 -11.69 5.84 9.84
N SER A 98 -10.68 5.21 9.26
CA SER A 98 -10.52 5.22 7.79
C SER A 98 -11.34 4.09 7.16
N SER A 99 -12.46 4.49 6.55
CA SER A 99 -13.37 3.72 5.70
C SER A 99 -14.28 2.70 6.40
N LYS A 100 -15.41 3.20 6.91
CA LYS A 100 -16.70 2.52 6.77
C LYS A 100 -16.85 2.06 5.30
N LYS A 101 -16.66 0.77 5.00
CA LYS A 101 -17.18 0.17 3.77
C LYS A 101 -18.32 -0.76 4.14
N ASN A 102 -19.49 -0.15 4.11
CA ASN A 102 -20.81 -0.74 3.96
C ASN A 102 -20.77 -2.16 3.33
N ARG A 103 -21.04 -3.18 4.14
CA ARG A 103 -21.61 -4.45 3.68
C ARG A 103 -22.75 -4.82 4.62
N SER A 104 -23.81 -4.02 4.54
CA SER A 104 -25.17 -4.53 4.57
C SER A 104 -25.29 -5.65 3.51
N ARG A 105 -24.89 -6.88 3.88
CA ARG A 105 -25.47 -8.07 3.25
C ARG A 105 -26.74 -8.38 4.01
N GLU A 106 -27.76 -7.70 3.52
CA GLU A 106 -29.17 -8.00 3.66
C GLU A 106 -29.41 -9.51 3.77
N ARG A 107 -29.87 -9.89 4.96
CA ARG A 107 -30.91 -10.88 5.23
C ARG A 107 -31.73 -11.20 3.97
N ARG A 108 -31.50 -12.36 3.35
CA ARG A 108 -32.57 -13.10 2.67
C ARG A 108 -32.50 -14.55 3.13
N GLN A 109 -33.32 -14.84 4.13
CA GLN A 109 -33.77 -16.18 4.45
C GLN A 109 -34.39 -16.80 3.20
N PRO A 110 -34.03 -18.02 2.77
CA PRO A 110 -34.93 -18.81 1.95
C PRO A 110 -36.07 -19.28 2.86
N LYS A 111 -37.27 -18.74 2.62
CA LYS A 111 -38.52 -19.26 3.17
C LYS A 111 -38.80 -20.63 2.56
N GLN A 112 -39.14 -21.57 3.43
CA GLN A 112 -39.82 -22.83 3.12
C GLN A 112 -41.17 -22.60 2.43
N LYS A 113 -41.50 -23.49 1.48
CA LYS A 113 -42.82 -24.01 1.06
C LYS A 113 -42.47 -25.33 0.34
N GLU A 114 -42.81 -26.56 0.76
CA GLU A 114 -44.14 -27.13 1.07
C GLU A 114 -45.14 -26.82 -0.05
N GLU A 115 -45.15 -27.63 -1.11
CA GLU A 115 -46.14 -28.69 -1.42
C GLU A 115 -45.64 -29.55 -2.59
#